data_AF-A0A0D7DXM3-F1
#
_entry.id   AF-A0A0D7DXM3-F1
#
_cell.length_a   1.000
_cell.length_b   1.000
_cell.length_c   1.000
_cell.angle_alpha   90.00
_cell.angle_beta   90.00
_cell.angle_gamma   90.00
#
_symmetry.space_group_name_H-M   'P 1'
#
loop_
_entity.id
_entity.type
_entity.pdbx_description
1 polymer ?
#
loop_
_entity_poly.entity_id
_entity_poly.type
_entity_poly.pdbx_seq_one_letter_code
_entity_poly.pdbx_strand_id
1 'polypeptide(L)'
;TSIVQGLQLRNLIRSRLEEVAGQIPGTVGFLIPDRFHMVYLEYARAPHALGLHSVTGSRIAMARTAAGNAYTAALDEDVASGMLAEMQRENPGDAAILRERIDANRAMLRERGYVTTCGVWSPHISGIAMPIWSPQYQTYVVVNIGLLSAMYSEARMFDEVAPALLELGGIIGALVQNGEPIPAPIAQDIRPASIPNKNNNTEDTHDLEAGTGRTRPARILRAADGRR
;
A
#
# COMPACT_ATOMS: atom_id res chain seq x y z
N THR A 1 13.07 29.17 -0.93
CA THR A 1 12.11 29.02 -2.05
C THR A 1 11.54 27.62 -2.07
N SER A 2 12.33 26.59 -2.41
CA SER A 2 11.94 25.17 -2.56
C SER A 2 10.82 24.65 -1.64
N ILE A 3 10.89 24.85 -0.31
CA ILE A 3 9.86 24.37 0.65
C ILE A 3 8.45 24.88 0.31
N VAL A 4 8.31 26.13 -0.14
CA VAL A 4 7.02 26.72 -0.51
C VAL A 4 6.50 26.13 -1.82
N GLN A 5 7.39 25.93 -2.81
CA GLN A 5 7.05 25.28 -4.09
C GLN A 5 6.61 23.83 -3.87
N GLY A 6 7.28 23.08 -2.98
CA GLY A 6 6.88 21.72 -2.60
C GLY A 6 5.52 21.66 -1.89
N LEU A 7 5.20 22.64 -1.05
CA LEU A 7 3.88 22.75 -0.42
C LEU A 7 2.79 23.11 -1.45
N GLN A 8 3.07 24.02 -2.39
CA GLN A 8 2.17 24.36 -3.49
C GLN A 8 1.88 23.15 -4.38
N LEU A 9 2.91 22.39 -4.78
CA LEU A 9 2.76 21.16 -5.56
C LEU A 9 1.88 20.12 -4.83
N ARG A 10 2.12 19.87 -3.53
CA ARG A 10 1.31 18.93 -2.76
C ARG A 10 -0.15 19.37 -2.60
N ASN A 11 -0.42 20.66 -2.43
CA ASN A 11 -1.78 21.19 -2.40
C ASN A 11 -2.49 21.04 -3.76
N LEU A 12 -1.80 21.31 -4.88
CA LEU A 12 -2.34 21.11 -6.22
C LEU A 12 -2.65 19.63 -6.50
N ILE A 13 -1.74 18.73 -6.12
CA ILE A 13 -1.96 17.28 -6.20
C ILE A 13 -3.19 16.89 -5.39
N ARG A 14 -3.30 17.31 -4.11
CA ARG A 14 -4.44 16.96 -3.25
C ARG A 14 -5.78 17.40 -3.86
N SER A 15 -5.88 18.61 -4.40
CA SER A 15 -7.09 19.10 -5.09
C SER A 15 -7.55 18.14 -6.20
N ARG A 16 -6.62 17.58 -6.98
CA ARG A 16 -6.95 16.62 -8.05
C ARG A 16 -7.33 15.24 -7.52
N LEU A 17 -6.73 14.79 -6.41
CA LEU A 17 -7.18 13.57 -5.71
C LEU A 17 -8.60 13.75 -5.16
N GLU A 18 -8.92 14.91 -4.59
CA GLU A 18 -10.23 15.27 -4.04
C GLU A 18 -11.32 15.34 -5.13
N GLU A 19 -11.02 15.92 -6.29
CA GLU A 19 -11.91 15.96 -7.47
C GLU A 19 -12.33 14.55 -7.94
N VAL A 20 -11.41 13.58 -7.94
CA VAL A 20 -11.69 12.18 -8.31
C VAL A 20 -12.38 11.42 -7.17
N ALA A 21 -11.99 11.67 -5.91
CA ALA A 21 -12.63 11.07 -4.73
C ALA A 21 -14.07 11.56 -4.50
N GLY A 22 -14.47 12.69 -5.09
CA GLY A 22 -15.86 13.14 -5.16
C GLY A 22 -16.73 12.34 -6.14
N GLN A 23 -16.12 11.62 -7.09
CA GLN A 23 -16.79 10.87 -8.15
C GLN A 23 -16.77 9.35 -7.88
N ILE A 24 -15.65 8.84 -7.38
CA ILE A 24 -15.39 7.41 -7.22
C ILE A 24 -15.35 7.05 -5.72
N PRO A 25 -16.17 6.08 -5.24
CA PRO A 25 -16.31 5.76 -3.81
C PRO A 25 -15.15 4.88 -3.31
N GLY A 26 -13.95 5.46 -3.28
CA GLY A 26 -12.71 4.78 -2.91
C GLY A 26 -11.74 5.68 -2.13
N THR A 27 -10.47 5.27 -2.13
CA THR A 27 -9.34 6.09 -1.68
C THR A 27 -8.41 6.34 -2.86
N VAL A 28 -8.27 7.60 -3.24
CA VAL A 28 -7.39 8.08 -4.32
C VAL A 28 -6.09 8.54 -3.68
N GLY A 29 -4.93 8.16 -4.23
CA GLY A 29 -3.63 8.45 -3.61
C GLY A 29 -2.56 8.90 -4.58
N PHE A 30 -1.61 9.66 -4.05
CA PHE A 30 -0.32 9.95 -4.66
C PHE A 30 0.80 9.43 -3.75
N LEU A 31 1.61 8.50 -4.26
CA LEU A 31 2.55 7.71 -3.48
C LEU A 31 3.97 7.80 -4.01
N ILE A 32 4.94 7.74 -3.09
CA ILE A 32 6.37 7.64 -3.36
C ILE A 32 6.90 6.29 -2.84
N PRO A 33 7.94 5.70 -3.45
CA PRO A 33 8.56 4.48 -2.97
C PRO A 33 9.44 4.73 -1.72
N ASP A 34 9.45 3.79 -0.78
CA ASP A 34 10.43 3.72 0.32
C ASP A 34 10.65 2.27 0.77
N ARG A 35 11.87 1.76 0.54
CA ARG A 35 12.25 0.33 0.60
C ARG A 35 11.19 -0.53 -0.11
N PHE A 36 10.66 -1.58 0.53
CA PHE A 36 9.64 -2.47 -0.05
C PHE A 36 8.19 -1.95 0.07
N HIS A 37 7.97 -0.64 0.26
CA HIS A 37 6.66 -0.04 0.46
C HIS A 37 6.41 1.15 -0.46
N MET A 38 5.14 1.38 -0.81
CA MET A 38 4.69 2.69 -1.28
C MET A 38 4.15 3.49 -0.09
N VAL A 39 4.48 4.78 -0.02
CA VAL A 39 4.08 5.69 1.06
C VAL A 39 3.15 6.75 0.51
N TYR A 40 1.96 6.92 1.09
CA TYR A 40 1.02 7.98 0.72
C TYR A 40 1.61 9.35 1.08
N LEU A 41 2.01 10.14 0.08
CA LEU A 41 2.43 11.52 0.27
C LEU A 41 1.22 12.46 0.28
N GLU A 42 0.21 12.17 -0.54
CA GLU A 42 -1.12 12.80 -0.50
C GLU A 42 -2.20 11.74 -0.75
N TYR A 43 -3.41 11.99 -0.26
CA TYR A 43 -4.57 11.12 -0.47
C TYR A 43 -5.87 11.91 -0.40
N ALA A 44 -6.93 11.36 -0.99
CA ALA A 44 -8.31 11.74 -0.80
C ALA A 44 -9.17 10.48 -0.66
N ARG A 45 -10.31 10.59 0.03
CA ARG A 45 -11.14 9.45 0.43
C ARG A 45 -12.58 9.89 0.40
N ALA A 46 -13.40 9.22 -0.41
CA ALA A 46 -14.82 9.54 -0.50
C ALA A 46 -15.47 9.45 0.90
N PRO A 47 -16.49 10.27 1.24
CA PRO A 47 -17.12 10.24 2.58
C PRO A 47 -17.67 8.88 3.01
N HIS A 48 -17.96 8.00 2.04
CA HIS A 48 -18.45 6.63 2.25
C HIS A 48 -17.38 5.55 2.03
N ALA A 49 -16.10 5.95 1.90
CA ALA A 49 -14.86 5.17 1.78
C ALA A 49 -14.53 4.19 2.92
N LEU A 50 -15.52 3.49 3.48
CA LEU A 50 -15.37 2.60 4.63
C LEU A 50 -14.42 1.43 4.32
N GLY A 51 -13.55 1.10 5.27
CA GLY A 51 -12.56 0.01 5.17
C GLY A 51 -11.18 0.41 4.63
N LEU A 52 -11.09 1.45 3.79
CA LEU A 52 -9.82 1.96 3.23
C LEU A 52 -9.32 3.19 4.00
N HIS A 53 -8.77 3.00 5.19
CA HIS A 53 -8.31 4.12 6.03
C HIS A 53 -6.79 4.32 5.99
N SER A 54 -6.30 4.74 4.82
CA SER A 54 -4.97 5.36 4.65
C SER A 54 -4.97 6.82 5.14
N VAL A 55 -3.81 7.31 5.54
CA VAL A 55 -3.51 8.73 5.82
C VAL A 55 -2.15 9.11 5.20
N THR A 56 -1.81 10.39 5.17
CA THR A 56 -0.45 10.84 4.80
C THR A 56 0.59 10.17 5.69
N GLY A 57 1.61 9.56 5.08
CA GLY A 57 2.62 8.75 5.76
C GLY A 57 2.26 7.26 5.95
N SER A 58 1.02 6.84 5.63
CA SER A 58 0.68 5.40 5.60
C SER A 58 1.53 4.65 4.57
N ARG A 59 1.99 3.46 4.93
CA ARG A 59 2.77 2.56 4.08
C ARG A 59 1.89 1.40 3.60
N ILE A 60 2.07 0.98 2.36
CA ILE A 60 1.47 -0.25 1.81
C ILE A 60 2.54 -1.09 1.10
N ALA A 61 2.47 -2.42 1.20
CA ALA A 61 3.51 -3.30 0.69
C ALA A 61 3.57 -3.29 -0.85
N MET A 62 4.78 -3.28 -1.41
CA MET A 62 4.96 -3.25 -2.86
C MET A 62 4.39 -4.51 -3.54
N ALA A 63 4.70 -5.70 -3.01
CA ALA A 63 4.34 -6.99 -3.62
C ALA A 63 2.84 -7.31 -3.67
N ARG A 64 2.01 -6.58 -2.91
CA ARG A 64 0.61 -6.95 -2.65
C ARG A 64 -0.43 -5.92 -3.08
N THR A 65 -0.01 -4.77 -3.59
CA THR A 65 -0.92 -3.65 -3.93
C THR A 65 -0.74 -3.17 -5.36
N ALA A 66 -1.81 -2.70 -5.99
CA ALA A 66 -1.75 -2.10 -7.32
C ALA A 66 -0.68 -1.02 -7.43
N ALA A 67 -0.53 -0.16 -6.41
CA ALA A 67 0.47 0.89 -6.41
C ALA A 67 1.90 0.36 -6.46
N GLY A 68 2.20 -0.69 -5.68
CA GLY A 68 3.50 -1.35 -5.71
C GLY A 68 3.76 -2.16 -6.98
N ASN A 69 2.74 -2.88 -7.46
CA ASN A 69 2.80 -3.61 -8.72
C ASN A 69 3.00 -2.68 -9.93
N ALA A 70 2.39 -1.49 -9.92
CA ALA A 70 2.60 -0.43 -10.92
C ALA A 70 4.02 0.16 -10.85
N TYR A 71 4.51 0.49 -9.65
CA TYR A 71 5.88 0.98 -9.44
C TYR A 71 6.91 -0.03 -9.97
N THR A 72 6.82 -1.28 -9.52
CA THR A 72 7.78 -2.35 -9.84
C THR A 72 7.72 -2.80 -11.30
N ALA A 73 6.55 -2.70 -11.95
CA ALA A 73 6.41 -2.92 -13.38
C ALA A 73 6.97 -1.78 -14.25
N ALA A 74 7.14 -0.57 -13.70
CA ALA A 74 7.71 0.58 -14.41
C ALA A 74 9.24 0.66 -14.31
N LEU A 75 9.84 0.14 -13.24
CA LEU A 75 11.30 0.07 -13.07
C LEU A 75 12.00 -0.67 -14.21
N ASP A 76 13.21 -0.26 -14.56
CA ASP A 76 14.10 -1.04 -15.42
C ASP A 76 14.33 -2.47 -14.87
N GLU A 77 14.63 -3.41 -15.75
CA GLU A 77 14.68 -4.84 -15.41
C GLU A 77 15.77 -5.17 -14.38
N ASP A 78 16.96 -4.57 -14.51
CA ASP A 78 18.05 -4.69 -13.54
C ASP A 78 17.69 -4.10 -12.17
N VAL A 79 17.02 -2.94 -12.14
CA VAL A 79 16.64 -2.23 -10.91
C VAL A 79 15.55 -3.02 -10.16
N ALA A 80 14.55 -3.52 -10.90
CA ALA A 80 13.54 -4.42 -10.35
C ALA A 80 14.16 -5.73 -9.84
N SER A 81 15.15 -6.28 -10.54
CA SER A 81 15.84 -7.52 -10.16
C SER A 81 16.69 -7.34 -8.90
N GLY A 82 17.41 -6.23 -8.77
CA GLY A 82 18.15 -5.88 -7.55
C GLY A 82 17.24 -5.73 -6.34
N MET A 83 16.14 -4.98 -6.49
CA MET A 83 15.13 -4.81 -5.45
C MET A 83 14.44 -6.13 -5.08
N LEU A 84 14.16 -7.02 -6.04
CA LEU A 84 13.64 -8.37 -5.79
C LEU A 84 14.67 -9.26 -5.06
N ALA A 85 15.96 -9.13 -5.37
CA ALA A 85 17.02 -9.86 -4.69
C ALA A 85 17.23 -9.39 -3.25
N GLU A 86 17.02 -8.10 -2.96
CA GLU A 86 16.96 -7.55 -1.61
C GLU A 86 15.73 -8.04 -0.85
N MET A 87 14.54 -7.91 -1.45
CA MET A 87 13.29 -8.38 -0.87
C MET A 87 13.35 -9.89 -0.57
N GLN A 88 14.00 -10.69 -1.41
CA GLN A 88 14.19 -12.13 -1.19
C GLN A 88 15.01 -12.46 0.07
N ARG A 89 15.85 -11.54 0.57
CA ARG A 89 16.65 -11.71 1.80
C ARG A 89 15.90 -11.27 3.05
N GLU A 90 15.12 -10.19 2.97
CA GLU A 90 14.41 -9.60 4.14
C GLU A 90 12.97 -10.10 4.28
N ASN A 91 12.27 -10.38 3.18
CA ASN A 91 10.87 -10.81 3.15
C ASN A 91 10.64 -11.78 1.95
N PRO A 92 11.05 -13.05 2.07
CA PRO A 92 10.99 -14.02 0.97
C PRO A 92 9.56 -14.33 0.49
N GLY A 93 8.54 -14.15 1.35
CA GLY A 93 7.14 -14.37 1.00
C GLY A 93 6.59 -13.29 0.05
N ASP A 94 6.89 -12.02 0.31
CA ASP A 94 6.51 -10.93 -0.60
C ASP A 94 7.34 -10.97 -1.88
N ALA A 95 8.62 -11.33 -1.81
CA ALA A 95 9.47 -11.51 -3.00
C ALA A 95 8.95 -12.59 -3.95
N ALA A 96 8.38 -13.69 -3.43
CA ALA A 96 7.73 -14.72 -4.24
C ALA A 96 6.49 -14.18 -4.97
N ILE A 97 5.56 -13.55 -4.23
CA ILE A 97 4.30 -13.01 -4.77
C ILE A 97 4.56 -11.93 -5.82
N LEU A 98 5.56 -11.07 -5.62
CA LEU A 98 5.93 -10.07 -6.62
C LEU A 98 6.54 -10.71 -7.87
N ARG A 99 7.43 -11.70 -7.71
CA ARG A 99 8.09 -12.41 -8.83
C ARG A 99 7.08 -13.15 -9.71
N GLU A 100 6.06 -13.77 -9.12
CA GLU A 100 4.96 -14.42 -9.86
C GLU A 100 4.10 -13.45 -10.67
N ARG A 101 4.16 -12.14 -10.38
CA ARG A 101 3.25 -11.12 -10.94
C ARG A 101 3.93 -10.09 -11.83
N ILE A 102 5.23 -9.84 -11.66
CA ILE A 102 5.90 -8.68 -12.26
C ILE A 102 5.79 -8.65 -13.78
N ASP A 103 5.93 -9.79 -14.47
CA ASP A 103 5.87 -9.83 -15.94
C ASP A 103 4.45 -9.61 -16.49
N ALA A 104 3.43 -10.12 -15.78
CA ALA A 104 2.03 -9.86 -16.09
C ALA A 104 1.67 -8.39 -15.83
N ASN A 105 2.16 -7.81 -14.73
CA ASN A 105 2.01 -6.38 -14.43
C ASN A 105 2.70 -5.53 -15.52
N ARG A 106 3.90 -5.90 -15.96
CA ARG A 106 4.65 -5.24 -17.07
C ARG A 106 3.89 -5.32 -18.39
N ALA A 107 3.29 -6.47 -18.72
CA ALA A 107 2.47 -6.62 -19.91
C ALA A 107 1.22 -5.72 -19.86
N MET A 108 0.49 -5.74 -18.74
CA MET A 108 -0.69 -4.91 -18.53
C MET A 108 -0.36 -3.41 -18.57
N LEU A 109 0.75 -2.99 -17.95
CA LEU A 109 1.21 -1.60 -17.96
C LEU A 109 1.53 -1.12 -19.39
N ARG A 110 2.17 -1.95 -20.22
CA ARG A 110 2.44 -1.63 -21.63
C ARG A 110 1.17 -1.60 -22.50
N GLU A 111 0.19 -2.44 -22.21
CA GLU A 111 -1.08 -2.50 -22.96
C GLU A 111 -2.03 -1.34 -22.59
N ARG A 112 -2.09 -0.94 -21.30
CA ARG A 112 -3.18 -0.12 -20.73
C ARG A 112 -2.74 1.18 -20.06
N GLY A 113 -1.44 1.35 -19.77
CA GLY A 113 -0.91 2.48 -18.99
C GLY A 113 -1.12 2.37 -17.47
N TYR A 114 -1.70 1.27 -16.97
CA TYR A 114 -1.95 1.03 -15.55
C TYR A 114 -1.87 -0.46 -15.19
N VAL A 115 -1.89 -0.76 -13.89
CA VAL A 115 -1.95 -2.12 -13.33
C VAL A 115 -3.13 -2.27 -12.37
N THR A 116 -3.90 -3.36 -12.48
CA THR A 116 -4.96 -3.78 -11.55
C THR A 116 -4.45 -4.82 -10.54
N THR A 117 -5.03 -4.82 -9.34
CA THR A 117 -4.93 -5.95 -8.39
C THR A 117 -6.26 -6.18 -7.70
N CYS A 118 -6.79 -7.40 -7.77
CA CYS A 118 -7.98 -7.83 -7.05
C CYS A 118 -7.58 -8.82 -5.95
N GLY A 119 -7.96 -8.58 -4.69
CA GLY A 119 -7.80 -9.55 -3.59
C GLY A 119 -6.39 -9.74 -3.01
N VAL A 120 -5.34 -9.23 -3.66
CA VAL A 120 -3.92 -9.53 -3.34
C VAL A 120 -3.47 -8.95 -1.98
N TRP A 121 -3.97 -7.77 -1.62
CA TRP A 121 -3.73 -7.14 -0.31
C TRP A 121 -4.69 -7.68 0.76
N SER A 122 -5.96 -7.83 0.37
CA SER A 122 -7.05 -8.34 1.18
C SER A 122 -8.16 -8.79 0.21
N PRO A 123 -8.87 -9.91 0.46
CA PRO A 123 -9.96 -10.40 -0.41
C PRO A 123 -11.09 -9.40 -0.68
N HIS A 124 -11.19 -8.34 0.13
CA HIS A 124 -12.22 -7.31 0.00
C HIS A 124 -11.73 -6.02 -0.67
N ILE A 125 -10.44 -5.92 -0.99
CA ILE A 125 -9.83 -4.73 -1.60
C ILE A 125 -9.38 -5.03 -3.03
N SER A 126 -9.92 -4.24 -3.96
CA SER A 126 -9.42 -4.09 -5.33
C SER A 126 -8.64 -2.79 -5.42
N GLY A 127 -7.76 -2.68 -6.41
CA GLY A 127 -7.08 -1.43 -6.70
C GLY A 127 -6.58 -1.36 -8.13
N ILE A 128 -6.41 -0.13 -8.61
CA ILE A 128 -5.86 0.20 -9.92
C ILE A 128 -4.84 1.34 -9.72
N ALA A 129 -3.72 1.31 -10.43
CA ALA A 129 -2.65 2.30 -10.26
C ALA A 129 -1.84 2.56 -11.53
N MET A 130 -1.38 3.79 -11.69
CA MET A 130 -0.57 4.26 -12.82
C MET A 130 0.77 4.82 -12.30
N PRO A 131 1.92 4.36 -12.82
CA PRO A 131 3.24 4.90 -12.48
C PRO A 131 3.56 6.12 -13.36
N ILE A 132 4.26 7.09 -12.78
CA ILE A 132 4.59 8.38 -13.39
C ILE A 132 6.06 8.67 -13.07
N TRP A 133 6.89 8.91 -14.09
CA TRP A 133 8.28 9.33 -13.84
C TRP A 133 8.31 10.72 -13.18
N SER A 134 9.08 10.88 -12.11
CA SER A 134 9.29 12.18 -11.47
C SER A 134 10.78 12.58 -11.50
N PRO A 135 11.13 13.65 -12.25
CA PRO A 135 12.47 14.26 -12.19
C PRO A 135 12.82 14.76 -10.78
N GLN A 136 11.82 15.10 -9.96
CA GLN A 136 12.00 15.57 -8.59
C GLN A 136 12.52 14.49 -7.63
N TYR A 137 12.14 13.22 -7.85
CA TYR A 137 12.55 12.09 -7.01
C TYR A 137 13.53 11.13 -7.71
N GLN A 138 13.84 11.36 -9.00
CA GLN A 138 14.65 10.47 -9.85
C GLN A 138 14.16 9.01 -9.86
N THR A 139 12.83 8.83 -9.75
CA THR A 139 12.17 7.52 -9.75
C THR A 139 10.69 7.67 -10.15
N TYR A 140 9.99 6.54 -10.27
CA TYR A 140 8.54 6.52 -10.47
C TYR A 140 7.80 6.85 -9.16
N VAL A 141 6.96 7.87 -9.21
CA VAL A 141 5.85 8.07 -8.27
C VAL A 141 4.61 7.38 -8.82
N VAL A 142 3.59 7.15 -7.99
CA VAL A 142 2.40 6.39 -8.39
C VAL A 142 1.12 7.08 -7.96
N VAL A 143 0.15 7.17 -8.88
CA VAL A 143 -1.24 7.47 -8.54
C VAL A 143 -2.04 6.18 -8.43
N ASN A 144 -2.91 6.05 -7.44
CA ASN A 144 -3.77 4.87 -7.28
C ASN A 144 -5.22 5.22 -6.93
N ILE A 145 -6.11 4.26 -7.16
CA ILE A 145 -7.47 4.24 -6.63
C ILE A 145 -7.69 2.86 -5.99
N GLY A 146 -7.88 2.84 -4.68
CA GLY A 146 -8.28 1.66 -3.90
C GLY A 146 -9.80 1.61 -3.74
N LEU A 147 -10.38 0.42 -3.89
CA LEU A 147 -11.84 0.18 -3.95
C LEU A 147 -12.24 -1.08 -3.17
N LEU A 148 -13.52 -1.15 -2.79
CA LEU A 148 -14.12 -2.38 -2.25
C LEU A 148 -14.43 -3.35 -3.39
N SER A 149 -13.85 -4.56 -3.37
CA SER A 149 -14.07 -5.61 -4.38
C SER A 149 -15.53 -6.05 -4.48
N ALA A 150 -16.31 -5.89 -3.41
CA ALA A 150 -17.75 -6.15 -3.37
C ALA A 150 -18.58 -5.17 -4.24
N MET A 151 -18.02 -3.99 -4.59
CA MET A 151 -18.64 -3.04 -5.52
C MET A 151 -17.94 -3.02 -6.88
N TYR A 152 -16.60 -3.16 -6.90
CA TYR A 152 -15.79 -3.05 -8.11
C TYR A 152 -15.07 -4.37 -8.43
N SER A 153 -15.65 -5.09 -9.40
CA SER A 153 -14.98 -6.15 -10.15
C SER A 153 -13.92 -5.55 -11.08
N GLU A 154 -13.05 -6.40 -11.63
CA GLU A 154 -12.02 -5.96 -12.57
C GLU A 154 -12.59 -5.30 -13.84
N ALA A 155 -13.70 -5.83 -14.37
CA ALA A 155 -14.41 -5.20 -15.48
C ALA A 155 -14.91 -3.79 -15.13
N ARG A 156 -15.56 -3.61 -13.97
CA ARG A 156 -15.98 -2.25 -13.53
C ARG A 156 -14.81 -1.31 -13.28
N MET A 157 -13.64 -1.82 -12.85
CA MET A 157 -12.44 -0.99 -12.77
C MET A 157 -11.92 -0.58 -14.16
N PHE A 158 -12.00 -1.46 -15.16
CA PHE A 158 -11.64 -1.14 -16.54
C PHE A 158 -12.60 -0.10 -17.15
N ASP A 159 -13.91 -0.30 -17.02
CA ASP A 159 -14.93 0.56 -17.66
C ASP A 159 -15.12 1.91 -16.94
N GLU A 160 -15.16 1.93 -15.61
CA GLU A 160 -15.59 3.11 -14.83
C GLU A 160 -14.46 3.87 -14.13
N VAL A 161 -13.32 3.22 -13.86
CA VAL A 161 -12.27 3.76 -12.96
C VAL A 161 -10.98 4.08 -13.71
N ALA A 162 -10.61 3.26 -14.69
CA ALA A 162 -9.41 3.47 -15.49
C ALA A 162 -9.40 4.81 -16.27
N PRO A 163 -10.50 5.31 -16.85
CA PRO A 163 -10.50 6.61 -17.52
C PRO A 163 -10.12 7.76 -16.57
N ALA A 164 -10.73 7.79 -15.38
CA ALA A 164 -10.45 8.80 -14.36
C ALA A 164 -9.03 8.69 -13.78
N LEU A 165 -8.49 7.46 -13.64
CA LEU A 165 -7.10 7.25 -13.23
C LEU A 165 -6.12 7.79 -14.29
N LEU A 166 -6.37 7.55 -15.57
CA LEU A 166 -5.51 8.00 -16.67
C LEU A 166 -5.54 9.51 -16.84
N GLU A 167 -6.72 10.15 -16.71
CA GLU A 167 -6.84 11.62 -16.69
C GLU A 167 -6.09 12.23 -15.50
N LEU A 168 -6.34 11.72 -14.29
CA LEU A 168 -5.63 12.13 -13.07
C LEU A 168 -4.12 11.94 -13.20
N GLY A 169 -3.67 10.83 -13.78
CA GLY A 169 -2.27 10.52 -14.01
C GLY A 169 -1.61 11.45 -15.03
N GLY A 170 -2.33 11.86 -16.08
CA GLY A 170 -1.89 12.89 -17.01
C GLY A 170 -1.73 14.27 -16.34
N ILE A 171 -2.72 14.68 -15.54
CA ILE A 171 -2.70 15.96 -14.81
C ILE A 171 -1.55 15.98 -13.77
N ILE A 172 -1.42 14.93 -12.95
CA ILE A 172 -0.35 14.82 -11.96
C ILE A 172 1.01 14.66 -12.64
N GLY A 173 1.09 13.96 -13.78
CA GLY A 173 2.28 13.90 -14.63
C GLY A 173 2.77 15.27 -15.04
N ALA A 174 1.88 16.12 -15.57
CA ALA A 174 2.21 17.51 -15.90
C ALA A 174 2.66 18.32 -14.66
N LEU A 175 2.08 18.09 -13.48
CA LEU A 175 2.50 18.77 -12.25
C LEU A 175 3.90 18.34 -11.78
N VAL A 176 4.24 17.03 -11.79
CA VAL A 176 5.53 16.55 -11.27
C VAL A 176 6.71 16.73 -12.23
N GLN A 177 6.45 16.86 -13.54
CA GLN A 177 7.47 17.17 -14.54
C GLN A 177 7.90 18.65 -14.52
N ASN A 178 7.03 19.55 -14.06
CA ASN A 178 7.32 20.99 -13.91
C ASN A 178 7.91 21.36 -12.52
N GLY A 179 8.15 20.38 -11.64
CA GLY A 179 8.79 20.61 -10.35
C GLY A 179 10.32 20.63 -10.46
N GLU A 180 10.97 21.64 -9.89
CA GLU A 180 12.43 21.66 -9.79
C GLU A 180 12.96 20.42 -9.01
N PRO A 181 14.10 19.83 -9.44
CA PRO A 181 14.71 18.71 -8.74
C PRO A 181 15.03 19.05 -7.28
N ILE A 182 14.53 18.23 -6.35
CA ILE A 182 15.01 18.22 -4.98
C ILE A 182 16.22 17.28 -4.96
N PRO A 183 17.38 17.68 -4.38
CA PRO A 183 18.51 16.76 -4.21
C PRO A 183 18.06 15.50 -3.49
N ALA A 184 18.41 14.34 -4.03
CA ALA A 184 17.97 13.05 -3.48
C ALA A 184 18.28 12.96 -1.98
N PRO A 185 17.39 12.36 -1.15
CA PRO A 185 17.67 12.17 0.27
C PRO A 185 19.01 11.44 0.42
N ILE A 186 19.93 12.05 1.17
CA ILE A 186 21.24 11.43 1.44
C ILE A 186 20.96 10.09 2.11
N ALA A 187 21.30 9.00 1.42
CA ALA A 187 21.22 7.67 1.98
C ALA A 187 22.12 7.63 3.23
N GLN A 188 21.49 7.62 4.41
CA GLN A 188 22.24 7.50 5.64
C GLN A 188 22.80 6.08 5.71
N ASP A 189 24.13 5.97 5.81
CA ASP A 189 24.82 4.71 6.11
C ASP A 189 24.41 4.22 7.51
N ILE A 190 23.25 3.57 7.60
CA ILE A 190 22.84 2.80 8.76
C ILE A 190 23.70 1.54 8.78
N ARG A 191 24.94 1.71 9.27
CA ARG A 191 25.83 0.60 9.60
C ARG A 191 25.04 -0.37 10.49
N PRO A 192 25.03 -1.69 10.20
CA PRO A 192 24.27 -2.64 10.99
C PRO A 192 24.71 -2.57 12.44
N ALA A 193 23.76 -2.31 13.35
CA ALA A 193 24.06 -2.20 14.77
C ALA A 193 24.63 -3.53 15.29
N SER A 194 25.79 -3.48 15.93
CA SER A 194 26.46 -4.64 16.51
C SER A 194 25.57 -5.30 17.57
N ILE A 195 25.18 -6.56 17.33
CA ILE A 195 24.30 -7.33 18.22
C ILE A 195 24.97 -7.49 19.60
N PRO A 196 24.38 -7.00 20.70
CA PRO A 196 24.89 -7.27 22.04
C PRO A 196 24.55 -8.71 22.43
N ASN A 197 25.55 -9.60 22.40
CA ASN A 197 25.37 -10.98 22.85
C ASN A 197 25.10 -11.04 24.37
N LYS A 198 23.93 -11.56 24.76
CA LYS A 198 23.61 -11.94 26.14
C LYS A 198 22.74 -13.19 26.18
N ASN A 199 23.36 -14.33 26.49
CA ASN A 199 22.64 -15.51 26.97
C ASN A 199 22.07 -15.25 28.37
N ASN A 200 20.77 -15.49 28.59
CA ASN A 200 20.30 -16.58 29.45
C ASN A 200 18.76 -16.56 29.66
N ASN A 201 18.14 -17.68 29.30
CA ASN A 201 17.03 -18.42 29.94
C ASN A 201 15.76 -17.73 30.51
N THR A 202 14.63 -18.40 30.22
CA THR A 202 13.38 -18.55 31.04
C THR A 202 12.63 -17.25 31.41
N GLU A 203 11.32 -17.12 31.15
CA GLU A 203 10.23 -18.08 31.38
C GLU A 203 9.11 -18.00 30.31
N ASP A 204 8.25 -19.03 30.25
CA ASP A 204 7.03 -19.05 29.43
C ASP A 204 5.90 -18.25 30.10
N THR A 205 5.21 -17.39 29.33
CA THR A 205 3.83 -16.94 29.65
C THR A 205 3.09 -16.55 28.37
N HIS A 206 2.24 -17.45 27.87
CA HIS A 206 1.22 -17.13 26.89
C HIS A 206 -0.04 -16.66 27.62
N ASP A 207 -0.38 -15.37 27.55
CA ASP A 207 -1.71 -14.89 27.96
C ASP A 207 -2.20 -13.73 27.09
N LEU A 208 -3.33 -13.96 26.41
CA LEU A 208 -4.16 -12.97 25.73
C LEU A 208 -5.62 -13.32 26.02
N GLU A 209 -6.06 -13.09 27.26
CA GLU A 209 -7.44 -13.39 27.67
C GLU A 209 -8.48 -12.53 26.93
N ALA A 210 -9.29 -13.19 26.10
CA ALA A 210 -10.52 -12.60 25.55
C ALA A 210 -11.63 -12.61 26.63
N GLY A 211 -11.60 -11.62 27.52
CA GLY A 211 -12.47 -11.54 28.71
C GLY A 211 -13.97 -11.35 28.44
N THR A 212 -14.69 -12.41 28.08
CA THR A 212 -16.17 -12.44 28.03
C THR A 212 -16.78 -13.49 28.96
N GLY A 213 -16.56 -13.34 30.27
CA GLY A 213 -17.11 -14.22 31.32
C GLY A 213 -18.31 -13.63 32.05
N ARG A 214 -19.54 -14.04 31.72
CA ARG A 214 -20.73 -13.72 32.54
C ARG A 214 -20.76 -14.56 33.81
N THR A 215 -21.16 -13.93 34.93
CA THR A 215 -21.14 -14.49 36.28
C THR A 215 -21.99 -15.76 36.42
N ARG A 216 -21.44 -16.80 37.05
CA ARG A 216 -22.21 -17.99 37.52
C ARG A 216 -22.44 -17.89 39.04
N PRO A 217 -23.65 -18.18 39.54
CA PRO A 217 -23.92 -18.26 40.98
C PRO A 217 -23.36 -19.55 41.61
N ALA A 218 -23.32 -19.59 42.94
CA ALA A 218 -22.60 -20.58 43.73
C ALA A 218 -23.19 -22.01 43.70
N ARG A 219 -22.32 -22.99 43.98
CA ARG A 219 -22.59 -24.43 44.01
C ARG A 219 -22.92 -24.88 45.44
N ILE A 220 -24.05 -25.57 45.63
CA ILE A 220 -24.36 -26.32 46.86
C ILE A 220 -24.33 -27.83 46.54
N LEU A 221 -23.76 -28.63 47.45
CA LEU A 221 -23.53 -30.07 47.30
C LEU A 221 -24.17 -30.83 48.47
N ARG A 222 -25.04 -31.80 48.16
CA ARG A 222 -25.60 -32.91 48.98
C ARG A 222 -26.59 -33.66 48.07
N ALA A 223 -26.82 -34.97 48.16
CA ALA A 223 -26.04 -36.10 48.70
C ALA A 223 -26.47 -37.37 47.91
N ALA A 224 -25.84 -38.52 48.13
CA ALA A 224 -26.08 -39.75 47.34
C ALA A 224 -27.13 -40.71 47.96
N ASP A 225 -27.38 -41.83 47.27
CA ASP A 225 -28.32 -42.93 47.57
C ASP A 225 -29.81 -42.60 47.36
N GLY A 226 -30.68 -43.47 46.81
CA GLY A 226 -30.44 -44.70 46.06
C GLY A 226 -31.60 -45.72 46.14
N ARG A 227 -31.62 -46.68 45.19
CA ARG A 227 -32.54 -47.84 45.01
C ARG A 227 -33.82 -47.65 44.17
N ARG A 228 -33.95 -48.58 43.22
CA ARG A 228 -35.16 -49.22 42.64
C ARG A 228 -36.22 -48.32 42.03
#